data_AF-A0A941R6E8-F1
#
_entry.id   AF-A0A941R6E8-F1
#
_cell.length_a   1.000
_cell.length_b   1.000
_cell.length_c   1.000
_cell.angle_alpha   90.00
_cell.angle_beta   90.00
_cell.angle_gamma   90.00
#
_symmetry.space_group_name_H-M   'P 1'
#
loop_
_entity.id
_entity.type
_entity.pdbx_description
1 polymer ?
#
loop_
_entity_poly.entity_id
_entity_poly.type
_entity_poly.pdbx_seq_one_letter_code
_entity_poly.pdbx_strand_id
1 'polypeptide(L)'
;MAEETTEVWRWNVDDVWQSYSSMFQEASLTHQSMNEIERYHHLSASLLFGGCAVEAFLNAKMRAYCKRECVAEDQVLKRLRYTALREKLEKWPSEFCGTAIPESDVNCIVDFLDLRNEVTHRKRKDHSLYKELDEANIHIFVQALQRAMVTVYAGAGESFPYWLLGWNYVGMNGDETHPCLLNNQQFKHSLNHFGFTVPAWEHHAANEWERAHMTSLEGFVALQAQVYSRCPDIEPRSERFPQIPRLCKRWWDRKVTQNT
;
A
#
# COMPACT_ATOMS: atom_id res chain seq x y z
N MET A 1 -0.16 38.92 13.93
CA MET A 1 -0.32 38.51 12.51
C MET A 1 -0.60 37.03 12.53
N ALA A 2 -1.78 36.61 12.10
CA ALA A 2 -2.07 35.19 11.96
C ALA A 2 -1.20 34.65 10.83
N GLU A 3 -0.40 33.61 11.09
CA GLU A 3 0.20 32.83 10.02
C GLU A 3 -0.94 32.20 9.23
N GLU A 4 -1.20 32.71 8.03
CA GLU A 4 -1.96 31.99 7.03
C GLU A 4 -1.18 30.72 6.71
N THR A 5 -1.53 29.62 7.38
CA THR A 5 -1.17 28.28 6.94
C THR A 5 -1.84 28.09 5.59
N THR A 6 -1.10 28.41 4.54
CA THR A 6 -1.43 28.06 3.16
C THR A 6 -1.30 26.56 3.10
N GLU A 7 -2.36 25.85 3.48
CA GLU A 7 -2.44 24.41 3.31
C GLU A 7 -2.32 24.14 1.81
N VAL A 8 -1.17 23.63 1.39
CA VAL A 8 -0.93 23.23 0.00
C VAL A 8 -1.65 21.91 -0.22
N TRP A 9 -2.96 21.98 -0.45
CA TRP A 9 -3.76 20.83 -0.88
C TRP A 9 -3.40 20.50 -2.32
N ARG A 10 -2.49 19.56 -2.51
CA ARG A 10 -2.39 18.85 -3.78
C ARG A 10 -3.56 17.86 -3.84
N TRP A 11 -4.40 17.97 -4.86
CA TRP A 11 -5.52 17.06 -5.07
C TRP A 11 -5.00 15.62 -5.22
N ASN A 12 -5.62 14.63 -4.54
CA ASN A 12 -5.25 13.20 -4.56
C ASN A 12 -3.90 12.80 -3.92
N VAL A 13 -3.40 13.51 -2.91
CA VAL A 13 -2.27 13.00 -2.11
C VAL A 13 -2.78 12.09 -1.00
N ASP A 14 -2.74 10.78 -1.25
CA ASP A 14 -2.86 9.76 -0.21
C ASP A 14 -1.44 9.23 0.08
N ASP A 15 -0.88 9.65 1.21
CA ASP A 15 0.49 9.31 1.62
C ASP A 15 0.69 7.81 1.82
N VAL A 16 -0.38 7.11 2.22
CA VAL A 16 -0.35 5.66 2.44
C VAL A 16 -0.21 4.96 1.09
N TRP A 17 -1.08 5.30 0.15
CA TRP A 17 -1.04 4.78 -1.22
C TRP A 17 0.28 5.10 -1.90
N GLN A 18 0.77 6.34 -1.81
CA GLN A 18 2.02 6.75 -2.45
C GLN A 18 3.20 5.97 -1.87
N SER A 19 3.36 5.96 -0.54
CA SER A 19 4.46 5.25 0.12
C SER A 19 4.38 3.74 -0.12
N TYR A 20 3.19 3.16 -0.04
CA TYR A 20 3.00 1.73 -0.32
C TYR A 20 3.33 1.39 -1.78
N SER A 21 2.85 2.20 -2.73
CA SER A 21 3.11 1.97 -4.17
C SER A 21 4.59 2.06 -4.49
N SER A 22 5.30 3.04 -3.92
CA SER A 22 6.75 3.16 -4.04
C SER A 22 7.47 1.98 -3.40
N MET A 23 7.10 1.56 -2.19
CA MET A 23 7.65 0.34 -1.59
C MET A 23 7.50 -0.87 -2.51
N PHE A 24 6.28 -1.09 -3.03
CA PHE A 24 5.99 -2.25 -3.87
C PHE A 24 6.78 -2.25 -5.18
N GLN A 25 6.91 -1.08 -5.81
CA GLN A 25 7.75 -0.88 -6.99
C GLN A 25 9.21 -1.23 -6.67
N GLU A 26 9.77 -0.62 -5.62
CA GLU A 26 11.18 -0.77 -5.26
C GLU A 26 11.51 -2.22 -4.89
N ALA A 27 10.64 -2.89 -4.12
CA ALA A 27 10.76 -4.33 -3.85
C ALA A 27 10.79 -5.17 -5.14
N SER A 28 9.96 -4.82 -6.13
CA SER A 28 9.94 -5.52 -7.42
C SER A 28 11.24 -5.28 -8.20
N LEU A 29 11.76 -4.05 -8.18
CA LEU A 29 13.00 -3.67 -8.87
C LEU A 29 14.24 -4.28 -8.20
N THR A 30 14.24 -4.47 -6.89
CA THR A 30 15.29 -5.22 -6.17
C THR A 30 15.52 -6.60 -6.79
N HIS A 31 14.45 -7.34 -7.09
CA HIS A 31 14.55 -8.69 -7.68
C HIS A 31 14.88 -8.69 -9.18
N GLN A 32 14.57 -7.60 -9.89
CA GLN A 32 14.83 -7.46 -11.32
C GLN A 32 16.22 -6.90 -11.61
N SER A 33 16.87 -6.28 -10.62
CA SER A 33 18.18 -5.68 -10.77
C SER A 33 19.26 -6.74 -11.01
N MET A 34 20.03 -6.53 -12.08
CA MET A 34 21.20 -7.34 -12.41
C MET A 34 22.49 -6.77 -11.79
N ASN A 35 22.42 -5.57 -11.21
CA ASN A 35 23.53 -4.87 -10.60
C ASN A 35 23.34 -4.81 -9.08
N GLU A 36 24.37 -5.16 -8.30
CA GLU A 36 24.29 -5.20 -6.84
C GLU A 36 24.07 -3.82 -6.22
N ILE A 37 24.70 -2.77 -6.74
CA ILE A 37 24.53 -1.40 -6.23
C ILE A 37 23.09 -0.93 -6.46
N GLU A 38 22.56 -1.14 -7.67
CA GLU A 38 21.16 -0.84 -7.98
C GLU A 38 20.21 -1.66 -7.10
N ARG A 39 20.51 -2.95 -6.89
CA ARG A 39 19.72 -3.82 -6.00
C ARG A 39 19.68 -3.26 -4.58
N TYR A 40 20.81 -2.85 -4.02
CA TYR A 40 20.87 -2.26 -2.69
C TYR A 40 20.15 -0.92 -2.60
N HIS A 41 20.20 -0.10 -3.65
CA HIS A 41 19.45 1.14 -3.72
C HIS A 41 17.94 0.88 -3.67
N HIS A 42 17.45 -0.03 -4.52
CA HIS A 42 16.04 -0.42 -4.54
C HIS A 42 15.60 -1.04 -3.21
N LEU A 43 16.41 -1.93 -2.63
CA LEU A 43 16.10 -2.56 -1.35
C LEU A 43 16.04 -1.51 -0.23
N SER A 44 17.01 -0.59 -0.17
CA SER A 44 17.03 0.51 0.79
C SER A 44 15.81 1.44 0.64
N ALA A 45 15.43 1.76 -0.59
CA ALA A 45 14.27 2.57 -0.89
C ALA A 45 12.97 1.85 -0.48
N SER A 46 12.84 0.56 -0.77
CA SER A 46 11.70 -0.25 -0.35
C SER A 46 11.56 -0.27 1.18
N LEU A 47 12.65 -0.43 1.92
CA LEU A 47 12.65 -0.38 3.39
C LEU A 47 12.18 0.98 3.90
N LEU A 48 12.68 2.07 3.32
CA LEU A 48 12.30 3.43 3.68
C LEU A 48 10.80 3.66 3.47
N PHE A 49 10.30 3.35 2.27
CA PHE A 49 8.91 3.56 1.90
C PHE A 49 7.95 2.66 2.68
N GLY A 50 8.33 1.43 2.98
CA GLY A 50 7.51 0.55 3.81
C GLY A 50 7.30 1.08 5.22
N GLY A 51 8.35 1.64 5.84
CA GLY A 51 8.23 2.34 7.12
C GLY A 51 7.30 3.57 7.05
N CYS A 52 7.43 4.39 6.00
CA CYS A 52 6.54 5.52 5.79
C CYS A 52 5.09 5.08 5.58
N ALA A 53 4.86 4.02 4.79
CA ALA A 53 3.52 3.53 4.47
C ALA A 53 2.77 3.05 5.71
N VAL A 54 3.41 2.23 6.55
CA VAL A 54 2.78 1.66 7.74
C VAL A 54 2.53 2.71 8.83
N GLU A 55 3.47 3.64 8.99
CA GLU A 55 3.30 4.74 9.93
C GLU A 55 2.19 5.69 9.48
N ALA A 56 2.17 6.09 8.20
CA ALA A 56 1.10 6.92 7.65
C ALA A 56 -0.27 6.25 7.79
N PHE A 57 -0.34 4.94 7.52
CA PHE A 57 -1.56 4.15 7.65
C PHE A 57 -2.11 4.13 9.08
N LEU A 58 -1.28 3.75 10.04
CA LEU A 58 -1.67 3.68 11.45
C LEU A 58 -2.04 5.08 11.98
N ASN A 59 -1.30 6.12 11.58
CA ASN A 59 -1.62 7.49 11.92
C ASN A 59 -2.97 7.94 11.36
N ALA A 60 -3.29 7.58 10.11
CA ALA A 60 -4.58 7.89 9.50
C ALA A 60 -5.73 7.19 10.23
N LYS A 61 -5.58 5.90 10.57
CA LYS A 61 -6.59 5.14 11.34
C LYS A 61 -6.78 5.70 12.75
N MET A 62 -5.69 6.02 13.45
CA MET A 62 -5.74 6.61 14.79
C MET A 62 -6.37 8.01 14.76
N ARG A 63 -6.04 8.85 13.76
CA ARG A 63 -6.69 10.16 13.57
C ARG A 63 -8.19 10.01 13.34
N ALA A 64 -8.62 9.07 12.50
CA ALA A 64 -10.03 8.79 12.25
C ALA A 64 -10.75 8.33 13.53
N TYR A 65 -10.13 7.48 14.33
CA TYR A 65 -10.64 7.05 15.63
C TYR A 65 -10.77 8.22 16.62
N CYS A 66 -9.70 8.98 16.83
CA CYS A 66 -9.71 10.16 17.70
C CYS A 66 -10.77 11.19 17.29
N LYS A 67 -11.02 11.36 15.99
CA LYS A 67 -12.09 12.22 15.48
C LYS A 67 -13.48 11.72 15.89
N ARG A 68 -13.72 10.40 15.88
CA ARG A 68 -14.98 9.80 16.36
C ARG A 68 -15.15 9.96 17.87
N GLU A 69 -14.05 9.83 18.61
CA GLU A 69 -14.00 9.99 20.06
C GLU A 69 -13.94 11.47 20.52
N CYS A 70 -14.09 12.43 19.60
CA CYS A 70 -14.03 13.86 19.89
C CYS A 70 -12.78 14.32 20.66
N VAL A 71 -11.64 13.66 20.43
CA VAL A 71 -10.35 14.03 21.04
C VAL A 71 -9.86 15.35 20.45
N ALA A 72 -9.35 16.24 21.31
CA ALA A 72 -8.81 17.54 20.89
C ALA A 72 -7.57 17.38 19.99
N GLU A 73 -7.46 18.22 18.95
CA GLU A 73 -6.41 18.10 17.92
C GLU A 73 -4.98 18.14 18.51
N ASP A 74 -4.74 18.92 19.56
CA ASP A 74 -3.43 18.97 20.23
C ASP A 74 -3.03 17.63 20.85
N GLN A 75 -4.01 16.90 21.39
CA GLN A 75 -3.82 15.56 21.95
C GLN A 75 -3.63 14.53 20.84
N VAL A 76 -4.38 14.65 19.73
CA VAL A 76 -4.20 13.82 18.54
C VAL A 76 -2.76 13.96 18.03
N LEU A 77 -2.26 15.19 17.85
CA LEU A 77 -0.91 15.43 17.36
C LEU A 77 0.17 14.87 18.29
N LYS A 78 0.03 15.06 19.61
CA LYS A 78 0.96 14.45 20.59
C LYS A 78 0.98 12.94 20.49
N ARG A 79 -0.19 12.32 20.42
CA ARG A 79 -0.34 10.88 20.30
C ARG A 79 0.31 10.33 19.03
N LEU A 80 0.05 10.97 17.89
CA LEU A 80 0.62 10.56 16.60
C LEU A 80 2.15 10.68 16.56
N ARG A 81 2.70 11.74 17.18
CA ARG A 81 4.14 12.05 17.15
C ARG A 81 4.98 11.24 18.13
N TYR A 82 4.48 11.00 19.34
CA TYR A 82 5.32 10.49 20.44
C TYR A 82 5.17 8.99 20.71
N THR A 83 4.18 8.32 20.12
CA THR A 83 4.10 6.85 20.19
C THR A 83 5.10 6.22 19.23
N ALA A 84 5.92 5.28 19.72
CA ALA A 84 6.87 4.56 18.87
C ALA A 84 6.16 3.63 17.87
N LEU A 85 6.70 3.46 16.66
CA LEU A 85 6.03 2.70 15.60
C LEU A 85 5.70 1.24 16.00
N ARG A 86 6.59 0.58 16.75
CA ARG A 86 6.32 -0.75 17.33
C ARG A 86 5.06 -0.74 18.22
N GLU A 87 4.95 0.25 19.09
CA GLU A 87 3.78 0.40 19.95
C GLU A 87 2.52 0.70 19.13
N LYS A 88 2.63 1.48 18.04
CA LYS A 88 1.51 1.70 17.12
C LYS A 88 1.02 0.38 16.51
N LEU A 89 1.92 -0.49 16.06
CA LEU A 89 1.60 -1.81 15.49
C LEU A 89 0.95 -2.74 16.51
N GLU A 90 1.48 -2.80 17.72
CA GLU A 90 1.03 -3.75 18.75
C GLU A 90 -0.29 -3.33 19.41
N LYS A 91 -0.51 -2.03 19.63
CA LYS A 91 -1.62 -1.55 20.48
C LYS A 91 -2.75 -0.86 19.73
N TRP A 92 -2.44 -0.04 18.72
CA TRP A 92 -3.48 0.80 18.11
C TRP A 92 -4.56 0.02 17.36
N PRO A 93 -4.25 -1.06 16.60
CA PRO A 93 -5.27 -1.90 15.98
C PRO A 93 -6.36 -2.35 16.97
N SER A 94 -5.95 -2.83 18.15
CA SER A 94 -6.87 -3.31 19.17
C SER A 94 -7.76 -2.19 19.71
N GLU A 95 -7.22 -0.97 19.76
CA GLU A 95 -7.94 0.19 20.24
C GLU A 95 -8.98 0.71 19.25
N PHE A 96 -8.59 0.94 17.98
CA PHE A 96 -9.50 1.59 17.03
C PHE A 96 -10.46 0.62 16.30
N CYS A 97 -10.15 -0.69 16.28
CA CYS A 97 -10.99 -1.68 15.61
C CYS A 97 -11.08 -3.04 16.31
N GLY A 98 -10.66 -3.15 17.59
CA GLY A 98 -10.86 -4.37 18.38
C GLY A 98 -10.09 -5.60 17.91
N THR A 99 -9.09 -5.44 17.04
CA THR A 99 -8.33 -6.52 16.40
C THR A 99 -6.84 -6.31 16.60
N ALA A 100 -6.07 -7.39 16.74
CA ALA A 100 -4.62 -7.33 16.77
C ALA A 100 -4.02 -7.77 15.43
N ILE A 101 -2.93 -7.11 15.00
CA ILE A 101 -2.09 -7.64 13.92
C ILE A 101 -1.40 -8.91 14.44
N PRO A 102 -1.31 -10.00 13.65
CA PRO A 102 -0.59 -11.20 14.07
C PRO A 102 0.84 -10.88 14.52
N GLU A 103 1.26 -11.46 15.65
CA GLU A 103 2.59 -11.20 16.22
C GLU A 103 3.72 -11.50 15.23
N SER A 104 3.57 -12.54 14.40
CA SER A 104 4.53 -12.86 13.34
C SER A 104 4.71 -11.74 12.32
N ASP A 105 3.63 -11.04 11.97
CA ASP A 105 3.67 -9.92 11.03
C ASP A 105 4.25 -8.67 11.69
N VAL A 106 3.92 -8.41 12.96
CA VAL A 106 4.51 -7.33 13.75
C VAL A 106 6.03 -7.51 13.86
N ASN A 107 6.49 -8.69 14.28
CA ASN A 107 7.91 -8.98 14.43
C ASN A 107 8.64 -8.86 13.10
N CYS A 108 8.07 -9.41 12.02
CA CYS A 108 8.64 -9.26 10.69
C CYS A 108 8.79 -7.79 10.29
N ILE A 109 7.74 -6.98 10.45
CA ILE A 109 7.79 -5.55 10.14
C ILE A 109 8.86 -4.84 10.97
N VAL A 110 8.91 -5.10 12.28
CA VAL A 110 9.89 -4.48 13.19
C VAL A 110 11.33 -4.84 12.81
N ASP A 111 11.61 -6.11 12.51
CA ASP A 111 12.95 -6.56 12.10
C ASP A 111 13.43 -5.82 10.84
N PHE A 112 12.55 -5.65 9.85
CA PHE A 112 12.87 -4.87 8.64
C PHE A 112 13.01 -3.37 8.91
N LEU A 113 12.28 -2.82 9.88
CA LEU A 113 12.43 -1.41 10.28
C LEU A 113 13.74 -1.16 11.05
N ASP A 114 14.20 -2.14 11.82
CA ASP A 114 15.51 -2.08 12.46
C ASP A 114 16.63 -2.12 11.41
N LEU A 115 16.51 -2.99 10.39
CA LEU A 115 17.40 -2.99 9.23
C LEU A 115 17.37 -1.64 8.48
N ARG A 116 16.17 -1.08 8.26
CA ARG A 116 15.99 0.27 7.68
C ARG A 116 16.73 1.34 8.48
N ASN A 117 16.67 1.28 9.81
CA ASN A 117 17.36 2.24 10.67
C ASN A 117 18.88 2.16 10.53
N GLU A 118 19.46 0.97 10.33
CA GLU A 118 20.89 0.82 10.04
C GLU A 118 21.25 1.34 8.63
N VAL A 119 20.33 1.25 7.66
CA VAL A 119 20.50 1.85 6.33
C VAL A 119 20.50 3.37 6.39
N THR A 120 19.55 3.98 7.11
CA THR A 120 19.39 5.45 7.18
C THR A 120 20.32 6.12 8.19
N HIS A 121 20.65 5.44 9.28
CA HIS A 121 21.47 5.93 10.38
C HIS A 121 22.57 4.91 10.69
N ARG A 122 23.52 4.76 9.77
CA ARG A 122 24.65 3.82 9.92
C ARG A 122 25.40 4.07 11.23
N LYS A 123 25.28 3.13 12.17
CA LYS A 123 26.01 3.15 13.45
C LYS A 123 27.25 2.26 13.42
N ARG A 124 27.23 1.21 12.59
CA ARG A 124 28.34 0.26 12.45
C ARG A 124 29.49 0.87 11.65
N LYS A 125 30.71 0.51 12.02
CA LYS A 125 31.94 0.97 11.34
C LYS A 125 32.36 0.06 10.17
N ASP A 126 31.73 -1.11 10.03
CA ASP A 126 32.06 -2.13 9.05
C ASP A 126 30.97 -2.27 7.97
N HIS A 127 31.20 -3.21 7.05
CA HIS A 127 30.29 -3.49 5.94
C HIS A 127 29.30 -4.63 6.27
N SER A 128 29.15 -5.02 7.55
CA SER A 128 28.28 -6.14 7.97
C SER A 128 26.82 -5.96 7.56
N LEU A 129 26.36 -4.70 7.45
CA LEU A 129 25.03 -4.36 6.94
C LEU A 129 24.73 -4.99 5.58
N TYR A 130 25.69 -5.00 4.66
CA TYR A 130 25.45 -5.53 3.31
C TYR A 130 25.16 -7.03 3.32
N LYS A 131 25.74 -7.78 4.26
CA LYS A 131 25.41 -9.19 4.46
C LYS A 131 23.94 -9.36 4.92
N GLU A 132 23.46 -8.51 5.81
CA GLU A 132 22.05 -8.52 6.22
C GLU A 132 21.12 -8.12 5.05
N LEU A 133 21.53 -7.16 4.21
CA LEU A 133 20.80 -6.78 3.00
C LEU A 133 20.83 -7.87 1.91
N ASP A 134 21.84 -8.74 1.90
CA ASP A 134 21.92 -9.90 1.01
C ASP A 134 20.95 -11.00 1.43
N GLU A 135 20.81 -11.21 2.74
CA GLU A 135 19.92 -12.21 3.33
C GLU A 135 18.46 -11.73 3.44
N ALA A 136 18.23 -10.42 3.34
CA ALA A 136 16.91 -9.79 3.43
C ALA A 136 16.00 -10.14 2.25
N ASN A 137 14.95 -10.92 2.51
CA ASN A 137 13.88 -11.15 1.54
C ASN A 137 12.81 -10.05 1.63
N ILE A 138 12.98 -9.00 0.83
CA ILE A 138 12.08 -7.83 0.84
C ILE A 138 10.61 -8.18 0.52
N HIS A 139 10.33 -9.27 -0.19
CA HIS A 139 8.95 -9.68 -0.44
C HIS A 139 8.22 -10.13 0.83
N ILE A 140 8.93 -10.74 1.80
CA ILE A 140 8.32 -11.11 3.08
C ILE A 140 7.89 -9.86 3.85
N PHE A 141 8.68 -8.78 3.78
CA PHE A 141 8.32 -7.48 4.35
C PHE A 141 7.05 -6.90 3.73
N VAL A 142 6.99 -6.86 2.39
CA VAL A 142 5.80 -6.38 1.66
C VAL A 142 4.56 -7.18 2.05
N GLN A 143 4.69 -8.51 2.12
CA GLN A 143 3.58 -9.38 2.50
C GLN A 143 3.13 -9.17 3.95
N ALA A 144 4.06 -9.02 4.90
CA ALA A 144 3.73 -8.74 6.28
C ALA A 144 2.98 -7.41 6.41
N LEU A 145 3.42 -6.38 5.68
CA LEU A 145 2.73 -5.07 5.61
C LEU A 145 1.33 -5.18 5.02
N GLN A 146 1.17 -5.90 3.89
CA GLN A 146 -0.14 -6.15 3.29
C GLN A 146 -1.07 -6.84 4.28
N ARG A 147 -0.63 -7.93 4.92
CA ARG A 147 -1.42 -8.68 5.91
C ARG A 147 -1.78 -7.82 7.12
N ALA A 148 -0.86 -7.02 7.62
CA ALA A 148 -1.11 -6.09 8.73
C ALA A 148 -2.19 -5.05 8.38
N MET A 149 -2.08 -4.41 7.21
CA MET A 149 -3.06 -3.42 6.76
C MET A 149 -4.43 -4.04 6.52
N VAL A 150 -4.48 -5.20 5.86
CA VAL A 150 -5.73 -5.95 5.61
C VAL A 150 -6.38 -6.39 6.92
N THR A 151 -5.60 -6.86 7.89
CA THR A 151 -6.11 -7.24 9.22
C THR A 151 -6.80 -6.06 9.89
N VAL A 152 -6.21 -4.86 9.81
CA VAL A 152 -6.82 -3.63 10.33
C VAL A 152 -8.10 -3.26 9.57
N TYR A 153 -8.12 -3.30 8.24
CA TYR A 153 -9.32 -3.04 7.45
C TYR A 153 -10.45 -4.02 7.82
N ALA A 154 -10.14 -5.32 7.87
CA ALA A 154 -11.07 -6.37 8.24
C ALA A 154 -11.62 -6.18 9.66
N GLY A 155 -10.77 -5.86 10.64
CA GLY A 155 -11.19 -5.55 12.01
C GLY A 155 -12.14 -4.35 12.09
N ALA A 156 -11.98 -3.37 11.20
CA ALA A 156 -12.88 -2.22 11.11
C ALA A 156 -14.17 -2.51 10.32
N GLY A 157 -14.32 -3.71 9.74
CA GLY A 157 -15.42 -4.03 8.82
C GLY A 157 -15.36 -3.24 7.52
N GLU A 158 -14.18 -2.74 7.14
CA GLU A 158 -13.94 -1.92 5.96
C GLU A 158 -13.34 -2.75 4.83
N SER A 159 -13.66 -2.40 3.58
CA SER A 159 -12.99 -3.00 2.43
C SER A 159 -11.55 -2.52 2.36
N PHE A 160 -10.60 -3.44 2.15
CA PHE A 160 -9.25 -3.04 1.82
C PHE A 160 -9.21 -2.42 0.40
N PRO A 161 -8.35 -1.44 0.13
CA PRO A 161 -8.23 -0.83 -1.19
C PRO A 161 -7.48 -1.73 -2.17
N TYR A 162 -7.90 -1.74 -3.44
CA TYR A 162 -7.32 -2.59 -4.49
C TYR A 162 -5.80 -2.44 -4.64
N TRP A 163 -5.25 -1.24 -4.38
CA TRP A 163 -3.83 -0.98 -4.56
C TRP A 163 -2.96 -1.77 -3.59
N LEU A 164 -3.50 -2.30 -2.48
CA LEU A 164 -2.78 -3.26 -1.64
C LEU A 164 -2.44 -4.55 -2.39
N LEU A 165 -3.17 -4.85 -3.46
CA LEU A 165 -2.80 -5.90 -4.40
C LEU A 165 -1.64 -5.48 -5.30
N GLY A 166 -0.97 -4.34 -5.11
CA GLY A 166 0.19 -3.92 -5.92
C GLY A 166 -0.12 -3.54 -7.38
N TRP A 167 -1.38 -3.18 -7.65
CA TRP A 167 -1.84 -2.64 -8.93
C TRP A 167 -2.10 -1.13 -8.80
N ASN A 168 -1.89 -0.39 -9.89
CA ASN A 168 -2.27 1.03 -9.98
C ASN A 168 -2.92 1.35 -11.32
N TYR A 169 -3.74 2.39 -11.35
CA TYR A 169 -4.28 2.90 -12.60
C TYR A 169 -3.27 3.81 -13.29
N VAL A 170 -3.19 3.77 -14.61
CA VAL A 170 -2.34 4.66 -15.45
C VAL A 170 -3.16 5.24 -16.59
N GLY A 171 -2.70 6.34 -17.19
CA GLY A 171 -3.35 6.97 -18.35
C GLY A 171 -4.35 8.07 -18.00
N MET A 172 -4.41 8.51 -16.75
CA MET A 172 -5.26 9.63 -16.34
C MET A 172 -4.85 10.90 -17.11
N ASN A 173 -5.82 11.60 -17.69
CA ASN A 173 -5.59 12.79 -18.54
C ASN A 173 -4.63 12.54 -19.73
N GLY A 174 -4.51 11.30 -20.20
CA GLY A 174 -3.61 10.94 -21.29
C GLY A 174 -2.14 10.76 -20.87
N ASP A 175 -1.83 10.79 -19.57
CA ASP A 175 -0.50 10.52 -19.06
C ASP A 175 -0.37 9.05 -18.62
N GLU A 176 0.22 8.23 -19.49
CA GLU A 176 0.48 6.81 -19.25
C GLU A 176 1.70 6.57 -18.35
N THR A 177 2.40 7.62 -17.94
CA THR A 177 3.64 7.52 -17.14
C THR A 177 3.42 7.74 -15.65
N HIS A 178 2.27 8.30 -15.25
CA HIS A 178 1.96 8.58 -13.85
C HIS A 178 0.82 7.70 -13.35
N PRO A 179 1.00 6.99 -12.22
CA PRO A 179 -0.08 6.26 -11.60
C PRO A 179 -1.12 7.24 -11.01
N CYS A 180 -2.38 6.83 -10.98
CA CYS A 180 -3.44 7.55 -10.30
C CYS A 180 -4.16 6.65 -9.29
N LEU A 181 -4.58 7.26 -8.19
CA LEU A 181 -5.41 6.63 -7.18
C LEU A 181 -6.88 6.75 -7.59
N LEU A 182 -7.53 5.61 -7.82
CA LEU A 182 -8.98 5.51 -8.00
C LEU A 182 -9.60 4.73 -6.83
N ASN A 183 -10.89 4.41 -6.91
CA ASN A 183 -11.60 3.68 -5.86
C ASN A 183 -11.86 2.21 -6.24
N ASN A 184 -12.34 1.41 -5.28
CA ASN A 184 -12.68 0.01 -5.50
C ASN A 184 -13.85 -0.19 -6.48
N GLN A 185 -14.68 0.83 -6.72
CA GLN A 185 -15.72 0.76 -7.75
C GLN A 185 -15.09 0.61 -9.14
N GLN A 186 -14.06 1.41 -9.45
CA GLN A 186 -13.34 1.25 -10.72
C GLN A 186 -12.64 -0.12 -10.80
N PHE A 187 -12.07 -0.59 -9.69
CA PHE A 187 -11.44 -1.92 -9.62
C PHE A 187 -12.40 -3.04 -10.00
N LYS A 188 -13.65 -3.00 -9.53
CA LYS A 188 -14.69 -3.97 -9.89
C LYS A 188 -15.01 -3.95 -11.39
N HIS A 189 -15.03 -2.78 -12.04
CA HIS A 189 -15.18 -2.68 -13.50
C HIS A 189 -13.97 -3.29 -14.22
N SER A 190 -12.75 -3.01 -13.78
CA SER A 190 -11.54 -3.59 -14.36
C SER A 190 -11.52 -5.12 -14.21
N LEU A 191 -11.95 -5.67 -13.07
CA LEU A 191 -12.10 -7.12 -12.90
C LEU A 191 -13.11 -7.71 -13.88
N ASN A 192 -14.24 -7.03 -14.13
CA ASN A 192 -15.21 -7.45 -15.13
C ASN A 192 -14.58 -7.49 -16.55
N HIS A 193 -13.77 -6.48 -16.91
CA HIS A 193 -13.03 -6.46 -18.18
C HIS A 193 -11.96 -7.56 -18.28
N PHE A 194 -11.35 -7.97 -17.17
CA PHE A 194 -10.46 -9.14 -17.11
C PHE A 194 -11.22 -10.48 -17.19
N GLY A 195 -12.55 -10.47 -17.30
CA GLY A 195 -13.38 -11.67 -17.45
C GLY A 195 -13.86 -12.28 -16.14
N PHE A 196 -13.72 -11.57 -15.00
CA PHE A 196 -14.28 -12.03 -13.73
C PHE A 196 -15.79 -11.73 -13.66
N THR A 197 -16.53 -12.62 -13.00
CA THR A 197 -17.95 -12.40 -12.73
C THR A 197 -18.12 -11.46 -11.53
N VAL A 198 -18.00 -10.16 -11.79
CA VAL A 198 -18.20 -9.09 -10.81
C VAL A 198 -19.39 -8.22 -11.24
N PRO A 199 -20.40 -8.01 -10.38
CA PRO A 199 -21.60 -7.22 -10.71
C PRO A 199 -21.32 -5.71 -10.65
N ALA A 200 -20.30 -5.24 -11.37
CA ALA A 200 -19.75 -3.88 -11.23
C ALA A 200 -20.77 -2.78 -11.57
N TRP A 201 -21.71 -3.03 -12.47
CA TRP A 201 -22.70 -2.05 -12.94
C TRP A 201 -23.90 -1.86 -12.00
N GLU A 202 -24.10 -2.77 -11.06
CA GLU A 202 -25.25 -2.77 -10.15
C GLU A 202 -24.78 -2.36 -8.75
N HIS A 203 -25.08 -1.13 -8.32
CA HIS A 203 -24.52 -0.55 -7.10
C HIS A 203 -24.65 -1.45 -5.86
N HIS A 204 -25.85 -2.01 -5.61
CA HIS A 204 -26.09 -2.87 -4.45
C HIS A 204 -25.30 -4.19 -4.53
N ALA A 205 -25.40 -4.90 -5.65
CA ALA A 205 -24.68 -6.15 -5.86
C ALA A 205 -23.15 -5.94 -5.86
N ALA A 206 -22.67 -4.82 -6.40
CA ALA A 206 -21.25 -4.43 -6.37
C ALA A 206 -20.75 -4.19 -4.94
N ASN A 207 -21.58 -3.63 -4.06
CA ASN A 207 -21.24 -3.43 -2.66
C ASN A 207 -21.25 -4.74 -1.87
N GLU A 208 -22.22 -5.62 -2.14
CA GLU A 208 -22.27 -6.96 -1.54
C GLU A 208 -21.08 -7.81 -1.97
N TRP A 209 -20.72 -7.77 -3.25
CA TRP A 209 -19.53 -8.44 -3.77
C TRP A 209 -18.26 -7.89 -3.10
N GLU A 210 -18.13 -6.56 -2.97
CA GLU A 210 -16.97 -5.94 -2.33
C GLU A 210 -16.85 -6.38 -0.87
N ARG A 211 -17.96 -6.37 -0.12
CA ARG A 211 -17.97 -6.87 1.26
C ARG A 211 -17.60 -8.34 1.34
N ALA A 212 -18.08 -9.18 0.42
CA ALA A 212 -17.80 -10.61 0.45
C ALA A 212 -16.33 -10.96 0.15
N HIS A 213 -15.63 -10.14 -0.64
CA HIS A 213 -14.28 -10.48 -1.15
C HIS A 213 -13.16 -9.57 -0.65
N MET A 214 -13.48 -8.37 -0.15
CA MET A 214 -12.49 -7.34 0.18
C MET A 214 -12.46 -6.93 1.65
N THR A 215 -13.18 -7.61 2.56
CA THR A 215 -13.19 -7.27 4.01
C THR A 215 -12.56 -8.34 4.89
N SER A 216 -11.77 -9.26 4.32
CA SER A 216 -11.10 -10.32 5.08
C SER A 216 -9.72 -10.62 4.53
N LEU A 217 -8.89 -11.24 5.37
CA LEU A 217 -7.55 -11.68 4.98
C LEU A 217 -7.62 -12.81 3.96
N GLU A 218 -8.59 -13.72 4.11
CA GLU A 218 -8.86 -14.80 3.16
C GLU A 218 -9.27 -14.24 1.80
N GLY A 219 -10.12 -13.21 1.79
CA GLY A 219 -10.52 -12.50 0.57
C GLY A 219 -9.34 -11.82 -0.11
N PHE A 220 -8.45 -11.19 0.67
CA PHE A 220 -7.20 -10.63 0.15
C PHE A 220 -6.31 -11.68 -0.50
N VAL A 221 -6.03 -12.80 0.19
CA VAL A 221 -5.20 -13.88 -0.35
C VAL A 221 -5.82 -14.48 -1.61
N ALA A 222 -7.14 -14.70 -1.60
CA ALA A 222 -7.86 -15.23 -2.76
C ALA A 222 -7.79 -14.29 -3.96
N LEU A 223 -8.04 -12.99 -3.77
CA LEU A 223 -7.93 -11.98 -4.82
C LEU A 223 -6.50 -11.82 -5.31
N GLN A 224 -5.52 -11.78 -4.41
CA GLN A 224 -4.11 -11.69 -4.78
C GLN A 224 -3.72 -12.88 -5.65
N ALA A 225 -4.07 -14.11 -5.26
CA ALA A 225 -3.79 -15.31 -6.05
C ALA A 225 -4.49 -15.30 -7.41
N GLN A 226 -5.77 -14.92 -7.47
CA GLN A 226 -6.55 -14.94 -8.71
C GLN A 226 -6.16 -13.82 -9.67
N VAL A 227 -6.01 -12.59 -9.17
CA VAL A 227 -5.79 -11.40 -10.00
C VAL A 227 -4.35 -11.38 -10.53
N TYR A 228 -3.34 -11.65 -9.69
CA TYR A 228 -1.95 -11.63 -10.15
C TYR A 228 -1.58 -12.73 -11.14
N SER A 229 -2.15 -13.92 -10.99
CA SER A 229 -1.75 -15.08 -11.80
C SER A 229 -2.48 -15.14 -13.14
N ARG A 230 -3.71 -14.61 -13.22
CA ARG A 230 -4.58 -14.78 -14.39
C ARG A 230 -4.69 -13.54 -15.29
N CYS A 231 -4.47 -12.34 -14.75
CA CYS A 231 -4.65 -11.12 -15.52
C CYS A 231 -3.39 -10.77 -16.33
N PRO A 232 -3.53 -10.18 -17.53
CA PRO A 232 -2.40 -9.57 -18.21
C PRO A 232 -1.84 -8.41 -17.37
N ASP A 233 -0.60 -8.00 -17.65
CA ASP A 233 0.06 -6.95 -16.87
C ASP A 233 -0.65 -5.58 -16.97
N ILE A 234 -1.50 -5.35 -17.97
CA ILE A 234 -2.32 -4.14 -18.09
C ILE A 234 -3.72 -4.45 -18.62
N GLU A 235 -4.72 -3.72 -18.13
CA GLU A 235 -6.08 -3.74 -18.63
C GLU A 235 -6.11 -3.44 -20.15
N PRO A 236 -6.85 -4.22 -20.96
CA PRO A 236 -7.04 -3.92 -22.38
C PRO A 236 -7.68 -2.54 -22.58
N ARG A 237 -7.38 -1.88 -23.70
CA ARG A 237 -8.04 -0.61 -24.03
C ARG A 237 -9.53 -0.84 -24.29
N SER A 238 -10.37 0.02 -23.73
CA SER A 238 -11.78 0.07 -24.08
C SER A 238 -11.95 0.70 -25.46
N GLU A 239 -12.59 0.00 -26.40
CA GLU A 239 -12.97 0.56 -27.70
C GLU A 239 -13.94 1.74 -27.53
N ARG A 240 -14.80 1.68 -26.51
CA ARG A 240 -15.81 2.71 -26.24
C ARG A 240 -15.24 3.91 -25.50
N PHE A 241 -14.27 3.71 -24.62
CA PHE A 241 -13.64 4.77 -23.82
C PHE A 241 -12.11 4.69 -23.89
N PRO A 242 -11.48 5.09 -25.00
CA PRO A 242 -10.04 4.87 -25.23
C PRO A 242 -9.09 5.57 -24.23
N GLN A 243 -9.58 6.62 -23.57
CA GLN A 243 -8.84 7.44 -22.61
C GLN A 243 -9.13 7.08 -21.15
N ILE A 244 -9.91 6.04 -20.87
CA ILE A 244 -10.17 5.61 -19.50
C ILE A 244 -8.86 5.12 -18.85
N PRO A 245 -8.58 5.48 -17.58
CA PRO A 245 -7.45 4.91 -16.87
C PRO A 245 -7.51 3.39 -16.84
N ARG A 246 -6.36 2.74 -17.02
CA ARG A 246 -6.24 1.28 -17.13
C ARG A 246 -5.54 0.72 -15.91
N LEU A 247 -6.08 -0.36 -15.35
CA LEU A 247 -5.46 -1.05 -14.23
C LEU A 247 -4.19 -1.77 -14.69
N CYS A 248 -3.05 -1.47 -14.07
CA CYS A 248 -1.74 -1.90 -14.51
C CYS A 248 -0.92 -2.49 -13.36
N LYS A 249 -0.41 -3.70 -13.58
CA LYS A 249 0.69 -4.31 -12.86
C LYS A 249 1.99 -3.78 -13.46
N ARG A 250 3.02 -3.55 -12.65
CA ARG A 250 4.28 -2.92 -13.11
C ARG A 250 4.06 -1.56 -13.79
N TRP A 251 3.20 -0.73 -13.21
CA TRP A 251 2.85 0.60 -13.71
C TRP A 251 4.05 1.55 -13.91
N TRP A 252 5.21 1.24 -13.34
CA TRP A 252 6.47 1.95 -13.52
C TRP A 252 7.23 1.55 -14.80
N ASP A 253 6.88 0.43 -15.43
CA ASP A 253 7.53 -0.07 -16.64
C ASP A 253 6.83 0.48 -17.88
N ARG A 254 7.50 1.42 -18.57
CA ARG A 254 6.97 2.03 -19.79
C ARG A 254 6.63 1.03 -20.88
N LYS A 255 7.33 -0.10 -20.97
CA LYS A 255 7.02 -1.13 -21.97
C LYS A 255 5.67 -1.78 -21.67
N VAL A 256 5.31 -1.88 -20.39
CA VAL A 256 4.00 -2.40 -19.97
C VAL A 256 2.91 -1.36 -20.19
N THR A 257 3.15 -0.10 -19.79
CA THR A 257 2.10 0.93 -19.90
C THR A 257 1.79 1.34 -21.34
N GLN A 258 2.79 1.29 -22.22
CA GLN A 258 2.65 1.61 -23.65
C GLN A 258 2.25 0.40 -24.51
N ASN A 259 2.26 -0.81 -23.96
CA ASN A 259 1.79 -1.98 -24.71
C ASN A 259 0.29 -1.80 -25.05
N THR A 260 0.04 -1.72 -26.35
CA THR A 260 -1.25 -1.59 -27.03
C THR A 260 -2.01 -2.90 -27.05
#